data_AF-A0A4Y7SN16-F1
#
_entry.id   AF-A0A4Y7SN16-F1
#
_cell.length_a   1.000
_cell.length_b   1.000
_cell.length_c   1.000
_cell.angle_alpha   90.00
_cell.angle_beta   90.00
_cell.angle_gamma   90.00
#
_symmetry.space_group_name_H-M   'P 1'
#
loop_
_entity.id
_entity.type
_entity.pdbx_description
1 polymer ?
#
loop_
_entity_poly.entity_id
_entity_poly.type
_entity_poly.pdbx_seq_one_letter_code
_entity_poly.pdbx_strand_id
1 'polypeptide(L)'
;MEHLGQQAEEKQAKALATINAKLADTCKKASMLKKRDDRAIGMLERTIQRTKQATLTKAKLFHLLEKGIYKEAVCDTVRYLFRVGVSGNYVNGIIHVLGKLFGMDVVGNVSCSSVARFILKGGIAAKIQVGYEISEADTFTLSGDGTSHCAINYNSCHISLKVDDHTTGEASHKTRFLGIMPSLDGSSAESIKDWEKMLGNISDLLSCSPFAQRHHKGTLHLAGMFAKLVGVNSDHCSKEKKDAQALKAQKEDTVHQVLGEKKFSDMDDDELLPHFIKAREKMVKAVGGEDAWGNLAETEQAERKAEMFHSIIMELGKESLELMSDDEKRILKLFIWTGCGCHKGLNTVRGGYAAMVQYYSEHGHIPRPILLANQDNVAVLEGVTSEDDVENEVQARALEMTGSGEIKCAQLAGAVLNNKLDKKGHHDLFRWWWKKVVNKAFTFPDTSNTRFGSYCEAAIELIVHLDRFKEFLSFIQAKKGTHRWSHMEQNLWDALHDTPTLCELLVLGLYAETVGKHYSLIPKVTGRHVMPSRRVQW
;
A
#
# COMPACT_ATOMS: atom_id res chain seq x y z
N MET A 1 -35.11 -104.55 63.16
CA MET A 1 -34.46 -103.94 61.97
C MET A 1 -35.36 -102.99 61.19
N GLU A 2 -36.69 -102.96 61.41
CA GLU A 2 -37.61 -102.04 60.69
C GLU A 2 -37.60 -100.58 61.21
N HIS A 3 -37.27 -100.34 62.48
CA HIS A 3 -37.38 -99.00 63.08
C HIS A 3 -36.25 -98.02 62.67
N LEU A 4 -35.13 -98.55 62.15
CA LEU A 4 -33.98 -97.76 61.69
C LEU A 4 -34.11 -97.33 60.21
N GLY A 5 -34.88 -98.07 59.39
CA GLY A 5 -35.13 -97.74 57.98
C GLY A 5 -36.07 -96.55 57.79
N GLN A 6 -37.17 -96.50 58.55
CA GLN A 6 -38.15 -95.41 58.48
C GLN A 6 -37.59 -94.06 58.99
N GLN A 7 -36.76 -94.07 60.04
CA GLN A 7 -36.09 -92.84 60.51
C GLN A 7 -35.02 -92.33 59.53
N ALA A 8 -34.35 -93.23 58.79
CA ALA A 8 -33.40 -92.84 57.77
C ALA A 8 -34.10 -92.21 56.55
N GLU A 9 -35.19 -92.81 56.06
CA GLU A 9 -35.97 -92.29 54.93
C GLU A 9 -36.64 -90.94 55.23
N GLU A 10 -37.21 -90.76 56.42
CA GLU A 10 -37.87 -89.51 56.79
C GLU A 10 -36.86 -88.35 56.99
N LYS A 11 -35.66 -88.66 57.50
CA LYS A 11 -34.55 -87.71 57.63
C LYS A 11 -33.95 -87.37 56.26
N GLN A 12 -33.88 -88.34 55.36
CA GLN A 12 -33.43 -88.15 53.98
C GLN A 12 -34.44 -87.33 53.17
N ALA A 13 -35.74 -87.56 53.33
CA ALA A 13 -36.80 -86.77 52.69
C ALA A 13 -36.82 -85.30 53.18
N LYS A 14 -36.66 -85.06 54.49
CA LYS A 14 -36.52 -83.69 55.04
C LYS A 14 -35.24 -82.99 54.55
N ALA A 15 -34.13 -83.72 54.46
CA ALA A 15 -32.89 -83.19 53.89
C ALA A 15 -33.06 -82.84 52.41
N LEU A 16 -33.71 -83.70 51.62
CA LEU A 16 -33.99 -83.47 50.20
C LEU A 16 -34.92 -82.26 49.99
N ALA A 17 -35.97 -82.13 50.80
CA ALA A 17 -36.87 -80.99 50.76
C ALA A 17 -36.15 -79.67 51.09
N THR A 18 -35.24 -79.69 52.08
CA THR A 18 -34.42 -78.53 52.46
C THR A 18 -33.44 -78.15 51.36
N ILE A 19 -32.81 -79.15 50.71
CA ILE A 19 -31.90 -78.93 49.58
C ILE A 19 -32.67 -78.37 48.38
N ASN A 20 -33.86 -78.89 48.07
CA ASN A 20 -34.71 -78.39 46.98
C ASN A 20 -35.20 -76.97 47.25
N ALA A 21 -35.57 -76.64 48.49
CA ALA A 21 -35.95 -75.28 48.87
C ALA A 21 -34.76 -74.31 48.74
N LYS A 22 -33.56 -74.70 49.18
CA LYS A 22 -32.33 -73.91 49.00
C LYS A 22 -31.99 -73.76 47.52
N LEU A 23 -32.10 -74.81 46.73
CA LEU A 23 -31.84 -74.77 45.29
C LEU A 23 -32.81 -73.80 44.59
N ALA A 24 -34.10 -73.87 44.92
CA ALA A 24 -35.11 -72.94 44.39
C ALA A 24 -34.81 -71.47 44.76
N ASP A 25 -34.40 -71.20 45.99
CA ASP A 25 -34.01 -69.85 46.42
C ASP A 25 -32.73 -69.36 45.74
N THR A 26 -31.76 -70.26 45.53
CA THR A 26 -30.51 -69.96 44.83
C THR A 26 -30.77 -69.70 43.34
N CYS A 27 -31.64 -70.47 42.70
CA CYS A 27 -32.08 -70.25 41.32
C CYS A 27 -32.83 -68.91 41.17
N LYS A 28 -33.68 -68.53 42.15
CA LYS A 28 -34.32 -67.21 42.19
C LYS A 28 -33.28 -66.08 42.30
N LYS A 29 -32.31 -66.21 43.21
CA LYS A 29 -31.21 -65.24 43.37
C LYS A 29 -30.35 -65.11 42.11
N ALA A 30 -29.98 -66.24 41.50
CA ALA A 30 -29.24 -66.27 40.24
C ALA A 30 -30.03 -65.59 39.10
N SER A 31 -31.34 -65.85 39.00
CA SER A 31 -32.21 -65.18 38.02
C SER A 31 -32.31 -63.67 38.28
N MET A 32 -32.41 -63.24 39.53
CA MET A 32 -32.43 -61.82 39.89
C MET A 32 -31.10 -61.11 39.56
N LEU A 33 -29.96 -61.76 39.83
CA LEU A 33 -28.63 -61.26 39.51
C LEU A 33 -28.44 -61.16 38.00
N LYS A 34 -28.81 -62.20 37.24
CA LYS A 34 -28.76 -62.16 35.77
C LYS A 34 -29.61 -61.02 35.20
N LYS A 35 -30.85 -60.85 35.68
CA LYS A 35 -31.72 -59.72 35.30
C LYS A 35 -31.17 -58.35 35.71
N ARG A 36 -30.32 -58.26 36.74
CA ARG A 36 -29.65 -57.02 37.15
C ARG A 36 -28.45 -56.73 36.24
N ASP A 37 -27.67 -57.75 35.91
CA ASP A 37 -26.52 -57.67 35.02
C ASP A 37 -26.95 -57.27 33.60
N ASP A 38 -27.98 -57.94 33.04
CA ASP A 38 -28.59 -57.60 31.75
C ASP A 38 -29.08 -56.14 31.72
N ARG A 39 -29.66 -55.66 32.84
CA ARG A 39 -30.11 -54.27 32.98
C ARG A 39 -28.94 -53.28 33.08
N ALA A 40 -27.84 -53.67 33.73
CA ALA A 40 -26.64 -52.86 33.86
C ALA A 40 -25.93 -52.71 32.51
N ILE A 41 -25.80 -53.80 31.74
CA ILE A 41 -25.28 -53.79 30.36
C ILE A 41 -26.12 -52.86 29.49
N GLY A 42 -27.46 -53.02 29.51
CA GLY A 42 -28.36 -52.14 28.75
C GLY A 42 -28.35 -50.67 29.21
N MET A 43 -28.00 -50.37 30.46
CA MET A 43 -27.80 -48.99 30.92
C MET A 43 -26.45 -48.42 30.43
N LEU A 44 -25.39 -49.22 30.46
CA LEU A 44 -24.07 -48.84 29.98
C LEU A 44 -24.08 -48.56 28.47
N GLU A 45 -24.68 -49.45 27.68
CA GLU A 45 -24.84 -49.26 26.23
C GLU A 45 -25.60 -47.98 25.91
N ARG A 46 -26.73 -47.73 26.59
CA ARG A 46 -27.50 -46.48 26.42
C ARG A 46 -26.69 -45.24 26.81
N THR A 47 -25.85 -45.34 27.85
CA THR A 47 -24.98 -44.24 28.28
C THR A 47 -23.89 -43.99 27.23
N ILE A 48 -23.23 -45.04 26.73
CA ILE A 48 -22.23 -44.94 25.65
C ILE A 48 -22.87 -44.35 24.39
N GLN A 49 -24.06 -44.80 24.00
CA GLN A 49 -24.80 -44.28 22.85
C GLN A 49 -25.11 -42.79 23.02
N ARG A 50 -25.63 -42.39 24.19
CA ARG A 50 -25.92 -40.98 24.52
C ARG A 50 -24.65 -40.14 24.50
N THR A 51 -23.55 -40.61 25.06
CA THR A 51 -22.28 -39.88 25.06
C THR A 51 -21.73 -39.74 23.64
N LYS A 52 -21.73 -40.82 22.84
CA LYS A 52 -21.34 -40.76 21.41
C LYS A 52 -22.19 -39.77 20.64
N GLN A 53 -23.51 -39.78 20.83
CA GLN A 53 -24.43 -38.89 20.15
C GLN A 53 -24.29 -37.43 20.61
N ALA A 54 -24.07 -37.19 21.90
CA ALA A 54 -23.76 -35.88 22.43
C ALA A 54 -22.43 -35.33 21.88
N THR A 55 -21.39 -36.17 21.79
CA THR A 55 -20.10 -35.81 21.19
C THR A 55 -20.22 -35.50 19.71
N LEU A 56 -20.97 -36.31 18.95
CA LEU A 56 -21.27 -36.06 17.53
C LEU A 56 -22.07 -34.77 17.32
N THR A 57 -23.06 -34.51 18.17
CA THR A 57 -23.87 -33.28 18.10
C THR A 57 -23.03 -32.06 18.43
N LYS A 58 -22.15 -32.15 19.44
CA LYS A 58 -21.20 -31.09 19.78
C LYS A 58 -20.15 -30.85 18.69
N ALA A 59 -19.74 -31.90 17.96
CA ALA A 59 -18.85 -31.78 16.81
C ALA A 59 -19.52 -31.11 15.59
N LYS A 60 -20.86 -31.20 15.49
CA LYS A 60 -21.63 -30.52 14.42
C LYS A 60 -21.93 -29.06 14.72
N LEU A 61 -21.92 -28.63 15.99
CA LEU A 61 -22.29 -27.26 16.35
C LEU A 61 -21.06 -26.34 16.43
N PHE A 62 -21.04 -25.30 15.60
CA PHE A 62 -20.04 -24.24 15.67
C PHE A 62 -20.62 -22.96 16.27
N HIS A 63 -20.35 -22.72 17.55
CA HIS A 63 -20.73 -21.46 18.20
C HIS A 63 -19.78 -20.33 17.81
N LEU A 64 -20.33 -19.24 17.27
CA LEU A 64 -19.56 -18.04 16.94
C LEU A 64 -19.04 -17.29 18.18
N LEU A 65 -19.78 -17.42 19.29
CA LEU A 65 -19.45 -16.80 20.57
C LEU A 65 -19.01 -17.85 21.58
N GLU A 66 -18.10 -17.46 22.46
CA GLU A 66 -17.72 -18.17 23.67
C GLU A 66 -17.91 -17.22 24.86
N LYS A 67 -18.73 -17.62 25.84
CA LYS A 67 -19.07 -16.80 27.01
C LYS A 67 -19.53 -15.37 26.66
N GLY A 68 -20.31 -15.23 25.58
CA GLY A 68 -20.85 -13.95 25.12
C GLY A 68 -19.86 -13.08 24.31
N ILE A 69 -18.64 -13.56 24.06
CA ILE A 69 -17.60 -12.85 23.31
C ILE A 69 -17.35 -13.62 22.00
N TYR A 70 -17.19 -12.91 20.89
CA TYR A 70 -16.83 -13.56 19.63
C TYR A 70 -15.44 -14.18 19.72
N LYS A 71 -15.32 -15.41 19.21
CA LYS A 71 -14.03 -16.10 19.14
C LYS A 71 -13.06 -15.35 18.22
N GLU A 72 -11.77 -15.42 18.53
CA GLU A 72 -10.72 -14.76 17.74
C GLU A 72 -10.71 -15.26 16.29
N ALA A 73 -10.76 -16.59 16.08
CA ALA A 73 -10.85 -17.19 14.75
C ALA A 73 -12.05 -16.68 13.93
N VAL A 74 -13.17 -16.34 14.58
CA VAL A 74 -14.34 -15.74 13.91
C VAL A 74 -14.02 -14.31 13.48
N CYS A 75 -13.41 -13.51 14.36
CA CYS A 75 -12.99 -12.15 14.04
C CYS A 75 -11.98 -12.14 12.89
N ASP A 76 -11.04 -13.09 12.86
CA ASP A 76 -10.03 -13.26 11.81
C ASP A 76 -10.66 -13.62 10.48
N THR A 77 -11.60 -14.58 10.50
CA THR A 77 -12.36 -14.98 9.31
C THR A 77 -13.15 -13.80 8.75
N VAL A 78 -13.81 -13.01 9.60
CA VAL A 78 -14.55 -11.82 9.16
C VAL A 78 -13.61 -10.78 8.53
N ARG A 79 -12.45 -10.51 9.14
CA ARG A 79 -11.45 -9.59 8.58
C ARG A 79 -10.92 -10.09 7.23
N TYR A 80 -10.69 -11.39 7.10
CA TYR A 80 -10.27 -12.02 5.84
C TYR A 80 -11.34 -11.88 4.75
N LEU A 81 -12.61 -12.20 5.07
CA LEU A 81 -13.73 -12.06 4.14
C LEU A 81 -13.86 -10.62 3.64
N PHE A 82 -13.74 -9.64 4.54
CA PHE A 82 -13.77 -8.23 4.16
C PHE A 82 -12.60 -7.87 3.24
N ARG A 83 -11.38 -8.35 3.55
CA ARG A 83 -10.18 -8.13 2.72
C ARG A 83 -10.33 -8.67 1.30
N VAL A 84 -11.05 -9.78 1.10
CA VAL A 84 -11.31 -10.33 -0.25
C VAL A 84 -12.52 -9.69 -0.95
N GLY A 85 -13.10 -8.63 -0.36
CA GLY A 85 -14.15 -7.82 -0.98
C GLY A 85 -15.59 -8.21 -0.60
N VAL A 86 -15.78 -9.04 0.41
CA VAL A 86 -17.13 -9.36 0.91
C VAL A 86 -17.68 -8.17 1.69
N SER A 87 -18.81 -7.63 1.23
CA SER A 87 -19.54 -6.59 1.98
C SER A 87 -20.00 -7.11 3.35
N GLY A 88 -19.89 -6.28 4.39
CA GLY A 88 -20.27 -6.61 5.76
C GLY A 88 -21.70 -7.13 5.93
N ASN A 89 -22.61 -6.78 5.00
CA ASN A 89 -23.99 -7.28 4.98
C ASN A 89 -24.08 -8.77 4.63
N TYR A 90 -23.13 -9.31 3.87
CA TYR A 90 -23.14 -10.71 3.41
C TYR A 90 -22.27 -11.63 4.26
N VAL A 91 -21.39 -11.08 5.10
CA VAL A 91 -20.44 -11.85 5.92
C VAL A 91 -21.15 -12.93 6.75
N ASN A 92 -22.24 -12.58 7.44
CA ASN A 92 -23.01 -13.56 8.24
C ASN A 92 -23.54 -14.70 7.38
N GLY A 93 -24.17 -14.37 6.24
CA GLY A 93 -24.72 -15.35 5.32
C GLY A 93 -23.65 -16.31 4.82
N ILE A 94 -22.48 -15.80 4.44
CA ILE A 94 -21.35 -16.62 3.97
C ILE A 94 -20.86 -17.57 5.05
N ILE A 95 -20.69 -17.10 6.30
CA ILE A 95 -20.27 -17.95 7.42
C ILE A 95 -21.26 -19.11 7.62
N HIS A 96 -22.57 -18.83 7.58
CA HIS A 96 -23.61 -19.85 7.72
C HIS A 96 -23.66 -20.83 6.53
N VAL A 97 -23.46 -20.34 5.29
CA VAL A 97 -23.38 -21.19 4.10
C VAL A 97 -22.16 -22.10 4.14
N LEU A 98 -20.99 -21.57 4.51
CA LEU A 98 -19.77 -22.36 4.65
C LEU A 98 -19.90 -23.39 5.78
N GLY A 99 -20.48 -23.01 6.92
CA GLY A 99 -20.77 -23.96 7.99
C GLY A 99 -21.59 -25.16 7.49
N LYS A 100 -22.71 -24.90 6.80
CA LYS A 100 -23.55 -25.95 6.23
C LYS A 100 -22.79 -26.82 5.22
N LEU A 101 -21.95 -26.21 4.37
CA LEU A 101 -21.12 -26.93 3.41
C LEU A 101 -20.17 -27.93 4.09
N PHE A 102 -19.60 -27.56 5.24
CA PHE A 102 -18.73 -28.42 6.04
C PHE A 102 -19.50 -29.34 7.02
N GLY A 103 -20.84 -29.43 6.90
CA GLY A 103 -21.67 -30.27 7.77
C GLY A 103 -21.80 -29.75 9.21
N MET A 104 -21.57 -28.46 9.42
CA MET A 104 -21.65 -27.79 10.70
C MET A 104 -22.86 -26.85 10.78
N ASP A 105 -23.58 -26.91 11.88
CA ASP A 105 -24.62 -25.95 12.23
C ASP A 105 -23.99 -24.78 12.99
N VAL A 106 -23.96 -23.61 12.37
CA VAL A 106 -23.41 -22.40 12.97
C VAL A 106 -24.43 -21.77 13.92
N VAL A 107 -24.03 -21.56 15.17
CA VAL A 107 -24.88 -20.96 16.21
C VAL A 107 -24.41 -19.54 16.52
N GLY A 108 -25.33 -18.60 16.38
CA GLY A 108 -25.09 -17.16 16.56
C GLY A 108 -25.14 -16.40 15.24
N ASN A 109 -24.98 -15.08 15.32
CA ASN A 109 -24.99 -14.19 14.16
C ASN A 109 -23.89 -13.14 14.30
N VAL A 110 -23.36 -12.67 13.17
CA VAL A 110 -22.49 -11.49 13.10
C VAL A 110 -23.26 -10.37 12.42
N SER A 111 -23.58 -9.30 13.15
CA SER A 111 -24.22 -8.13 12.53
C SER A 111 -23.22 -7.29 11.73
N CYS A 112 -23.71 -6.45 10.83
CA CYS A 112 -22.88 -5.50 10.09
C CYS A 112 -22.08 -4.58 11.04
N SER A 113 -22.68 -4.15 12.16
CA SER A 113 -21.99 -3.39 13.20
C SER A 113 -20.88 -4.19 13.88
N SER A 114 -21.07 -5.49 14.13
CA SER A 114 -20.02 -6.36 14.65
C SER A 114 -18.87 -6.51 13.65
N VAL A 115 -19.17 -6.69 12.35
CA VAL A 115 -18.16 -6.69 11.28
C VAL A 115 -17.32 -5.42 11.32
N ALA A 116 -17.98 -4.25 11.33
CA ALA A 116 -17.28 -2.96 11.39
C ALA A 116 -16.38 -2.84 12.64
N ARG A 117 -16.85 -3.29 13.80
CA ARG A 117 -16.04 -3.31 15.04
C ARG A 117 -14.84 -4.26 14.94
N PHE A 118 -14.97 -5.41 14.29
CA PHE A 118 -13.84 -6.33 14.11
C PHE A 118 -12.77 -5.73 13.19
N ILE A 119 -13.19 -5.04 12.12
CA ILE A 119 -12.30 -4.32 11.22
C ILE A 119 -11.59 -3.19 11.98
N LEU A 120 -12.33 -2.39 12.74
CA LEU A 120 -11.78 -1.31 13.57
C LEU A 120 -10.75 -1.83 14.58
N LYS A 121 -11.07 -2.92 15.29
CA LYS A 121 -10.13 -3.58 16.20
C LYS A 121 -8.85 -4.02 15.48
N GLY A 122 -8.97 -4.60 14.29
CA GLY A 122 -7.83 -4.95 13.44
C GLY A 122 -7.00 -3.73 13.05
N GLY A 123 -7.63 -2.60 12.74
CA GLY A 123 -6.94 -1.34 12.43
C GLY A 123 -6.20 -0.75 13.64
N ILE A 124 -6.77 -0.82 14.84
CA ILE A 124 -6.10 -0.41 16.08
C ILE A 124 -4.87 -1.29 16.34
N ALA A 125 -5.03 -2.62 16.21
CA ALA A 125 -3.91 -3.55 16.36
C ALA A 125 -2.79 -3.27 15.35
N ALA A 126 -3.14 -2.97 14.09
CA ALA A 126 -2.16 -2.61 13.07
C ALA A 126 -1.41 -1.31 13.40
N LYS A 127 -2.09 -0.29 13.96
CA LYS A 127 -1.42 0.95 14.40
C LYS A 127 -0.44 0.70 15.55
N ILE A 128 -0.83 -0.10 16.54
CA ILE A 128 0.05 -0.49 17.65
C ILE A 128 1.28 -1.23 17.11
N GLN A 129 1.08 -2.17 16.17
CA GLN A 129 2.17 -2.87 15.52
C GLN A 129 3.12 -1.90 14.80
N VAL A 130 2.59 -0.98 13.98
CA VAL A 130 3.43 0.02 13.29
C VAL A 130 4.20 0.88 14.30
N GLY A 131 3.56 1.33 15.38
CA GLY A 131 4.24 2.08 16.45
C GLY A 131 5.41 1.30 17.05
N TYR A 132 5.19 0.02 17.36
CA TYR A 132 6.26 -0.86 17.85
C TYR A 132 7.38 -1.05 16.81
N GLU A 133 7.04 -1.27 15.54
CA GLU A 133 8.05 -1.40 14.48
C GLU A 133 8.89 -0.11 14.34
N ILE A 134 8.28 1.07 14.50
CA ILE A 134 8.98 2.36 14.51
C ILE A 134 9.87 2.51 15.76
N SER A 135 9.43 2.00 16.92
CA SER A 135 10.27 2.04 18.13
C SER A 135 11.54 1.20 17.99
N GLU A 136 11.44 0.06 17.32
CA GLU A 136 12.58 -0.84 17.09
C GLU A 136 13.47 -0.43 15.91
N ALA A 137 12.91 0.15 14.85
CA ALA A 137 13.69 0.52 13.68
C ALA A 137 14.66 1.67 13.97
N ASP A 138 15.87 1.59 13.41
CA ASP A 138 16.83 2.70 13.49
C ASP A 138 16.31 3.93 12.75
N THR A 139 15.71 3.71 11.57
CA THR A 139 15.25 4.76 10.66
C THR A 139 14.07 4.29 9.82
N PHE A 140 13.31 5.23 9.27
CA PHE A 140 12.24 4.93 8.31
C PHE A 140 12.09 6.03 7.25
N THR A 141 11.38 5.70 6.17
CA THR A 141 10.96 6.66 5.14
C THR A 141 9.45 6.72 5.02
N LEU A 142 8.93 7.87 4.62
CA LEU A 142 7.51 8.07 4.31
C LEU A 142 7.28 8.06 2.81
N SER A 143 6.09 7.65 2.38
CA SER A 143 5.67 7.88 1.01
C SER A 143 4.19 8.22 0.92
N GLY A 144 3.89 9.22 0.09
CA GLY A 144 2.54 9.69 -0.18
C GLY A 144 2.20 9.57 -1.66
N ASP A 145 0.95 9.17 -1.96
CA ASP A 145 0.38 9.29 -3.30
C ASP A 145 -1.02 9.92 -3.22
N GLY A 146 -1.23 10.96 -4.01
CA GLY A 146 -2.42 11.80 -3.98
C GLY A 146 -3.32 11.56 -5.20
N THR A 147 -4.63 11.46 -4.99
CA THR A 147 -5.61 11.36 -6.08
C THR A 147 -6.86 12.17 -5.74
N SER A 148 -7.70 12.46 -6.73
CA SER A 148 -8.95 13.19 -6.52
C SER A 148 -10.14 12.30 -6.87
N HIS A 149 -11.15 12.27 -6.01
CA HIS A 149 -12.41 11.59 -6.26
C HIS A 149 -13.57 12.48 -5.83
N CYS A 150 -14.53 12.74 -6.73
CA CYS A 150 -15.70 13.59 -6.47
C CYS A 150 -15.34 14.97 -5.87
N ALA A 151 -14.34 15.65 -6.45
CA ALA A 151 -13.82 16.94 -6.00
C ALA A 151 -13.19 16.95 -4.58
N ILE A 152 -12.92 15.78 -4.01
CA ILE A 152 -12.16 15.63 -2.77
C ILE A 152 -10.80 15.04 -3.10
N ASN A 153 -9.74 15.65 -2.60
CA ASN A 153 -8.38 15.12 -2.71
C ASN A 153 -8.15 14.10 -1.60
N TYR A 154 -7.51 12.99 -1.92
CA TYR A 154 -7.19 11.90 -1.02
C TYR A 154 -5.71 11.56 -1.13
N ASN A 155 -5.04 11.46 0.01
CA ASN A 155 -3.65 11.06 0.10
C ASN A 155 -3.57 9.68 0.74
N SER A 156 -2.96 8.75 0.02
CA SER A 156 -2.54 7.47 0.58
C SER A 156 -1.18 7.62 1.22
N CYS A 157 -1.04 7.15 2.46
CA CYS A 157 0.17 7.30 3.26
C CYS A 157 0.77 5.93 3.57
N HIS A 158 2.08 5.82 3.41
CA HIS A 158 2.83 4.61 3.73
C HIS A 158 4.11 4.95 4.47
N ILE A 159 4.59 3.98 5.24
CA ILE A 159 5.89 4.01 5.90
C ILE A 159 6.70 2.80 5.44
N SER A 160 7.98 3.00 5.16
CA SER A 160 8.91 1.92 4.84
C SER A 160 10.04 1.88 5.85
N LEU A 161 10.24 0.72 6.46
CA LEU A 161 11.19 0.50 7.54
C LEU A 161 11.72 -0.93 7.53
N LYS A 162 12.85 -1.16 8.18
CA LYS A 162 13.39 -2.50 8.38
C LYS A 162 12.70 -3.12 9.59
N VAL A 163 12.14 -4.32 9.41
CA VAL A 163 11.37 -5.03 10.45
C VAL A 163 11.89 -6.45 10.55
N ASP A 164 12.08 -6.91 11.79
CA ASP A 164 12.40 -8.31 12.08
C ASP A 164 11.15 -9.17 11.91
N ASP A 165 11.26 -10.22 11.10
CA ASP A 165 10.20 -11.21 11.00
C ASP A 165 10.16 -12.05 12.28
N HIS A 166 9.08 -11.91 13.06
CA HIS A 166 8.94 -12.64 14.33
C HIS A 166 8.86 -14.18 14.17
N THR A 167 8.69 -14.69 12.95
CA THR A 167 8.64 -16.14 12.67
C THR A 167 10.00 -16.71 12.28
N THR A 168 10.80 -15.96 11.53
CA THR A 168 12.12 -16.43 11.04
C THR A 168 13.30 -15.77 11.76
N GLY A 169 13.08 -14.66 12.45
CA GLY A 169 14.13 -13.82 13.04
C GLY A 169 14.89 -12.97 12.02
N GLU A 170 14.51 -13.01 10.74
CA GLU A 170 15.24 -12.29 9.68
C GLU A 170 14.70 -10.87 9.50
N ALA A 171 15.61 -9.89 9.49
CA ALA A 171 15.29 -8.50 9.23
C ALA A 171 15.05 -8.26 7.74
N SER A 172 13.90 -7.70 7.37
CA SER A 172 13.58 -7.35 5.98
C SER A 172 12.90 -5.99 5.87
N HIS A 173 13.09 -5.31 4.74
CA HIS A 173 12.37 -4.06 4.47
C HIS A 173 10.88 -4.35 4.24
N LYS A 174 10.01 -3.69 4.99
CA LYS A 174 8.56 -3.75 4.85
C LYS A 174 8.00 -2.36 4.61
N THR A 175 7.00 -2.28 3.76
CA THR A 175 6.15 -1.09 3.61
C THR A 175 4.82 -1.35 4.29
N ARG A 176 4.43 -0.48 5.22
CA ARG A 176 3.14 -0.50 5.92
C ARG A 176 2.26 0.63 5.38
N PHE A 177 1.01 0.31 5.09
CA PHE A 177 0.00 1.28 4.71
C PHE A 177 -0.60 1.91 5.98
N LEU A 178 -0.57 3.23 6.06
CA LEU A 178 -1.05 3.97 7.23
C LEU A 178 -2.50 4.47 7.06
N GLY A 179 -2.99 4.49 5.83
CA GLY A 179 -4.37 4.85 5.52
C GLY A 179 -4.49 5.77 4.31
N ILE A 180 -5.74 6.08 3.98
CA ILE A 180 -6.11 7.15 3.04
C ILE A 180 -6.77 8.25 3.84
N MET A 181 -6.35 9.49 3.63
CA MET A 181 -6.90 10.67 4.29
C MET A 181 -7.34 11.70 3.25
N PRO A 182 -8.51 12.35 3.42
CA PRO A 182 -8.86 13.49 2.59
C PRO A 182 -7.93 14.67 2.91
N SER A 183 -7.43 15.34 1.88
CA SER A 183 -6.70 16.60 2.03
C SER A 183 -7.70 17.75 2.03
N LEU A 184 -7.67 18.58 3.08
CA LEU A 184 -8.66 19.64 3.30
C LEU A 184 -8.49 20.81 2.32
N ASP A 185 -7.29 21.37 2.21
CA ASP A 185 -7.01 22.57 1.41
C ASP A 185 -5.86 22.39 0.40
N GLY A 186 -5.28 21.18 0.34
CA GLY A 186 -4.15 20.88 -0.54
C GLY A 186 -2.89 21.68 -0.23
N SER A 187 -2.80 22.40 0.89
CA SER A 187 -1.64 23.19 1.29
C SER A 187 -0.52 22.32 1.88
N SER A 188 0.70 22.85 1.85
CA SER A 188 1.86 22.18 2.43
C SER A 188 1.76 22.06 3.94
N ALA A 189 1.32 23.15 4.60
CA ALA A 189 1.14 23.18 6.05
C ALA A 189 0.14 22.13 6.54
N GLU A 190 -0.95 21.92 5.79
CA GLU A 190 -1.93 20.91 6.15
C GLU A 190 -1.39 19.49 5.94
N SER A 191 -0.61 19.23 4.88
CA SER A 191 0.08 17.93 4.72
C SER A 191 0.97 17.58 5.91
N ILE A 192 1.68 18.56 6.48
CA ILE A 192 2.55 18.32 7.65
C ILE A 192 1.72 18.00 8.89
N LYS A 193 0.66 18.76 9.16
CA LYS A 193 -0.28 18.47 10.25
C LYS A 193 -0.92 17.10 10.12
N ASP A 194 -1.24 16.68 8.89
CA ASP A 194 -1.76 15.36 8.59
C ASP A 194 -0.77 14.25 9.00
N TRP A 195 0.52 14.43 8.69
CA TRP A 195 1.58 13.52 9.14
C TRP A 195 1.73 13.52 10.67
N GLU A 196 1.78 14.68 11.30
CA GLU A 196 1.87 14.82 12.76
C GLU A 196 0.71 14.14 13.46
N LYS A 197 -0.51 14.38 13.00
CA LYS A 197 -1.72 13.75 13.55
C LYS A 197 -1.70 12.24 13.34
N MET A 198 -1.24 11.75 12.19
CA MET A 198 -1.16 10.32 11.91
C MET A 198 -0.14 9.62 12.81
N LEU A 199 1.08 10.15 12.89
CA LEU A 199 2.15 9.59 13.72
C LEU A 199 1.87 9.77 15.21
N GLY A 200 1.32 10.92 15.62
CA GLY A 200 0.87 11.18 16.98
C GLY A 200 -0.20 10.18 17.43
N ASN A 201 -1.21 9.92 16.60
CA ASN A 201 -2.20 8.88 16.90
C ASN A 201 -1.57 7.49 17.07
N ILE A 202 -0.52 7.16 16.31
CA ILE A 202 0.19 5.87 16.44
C ILE A 202 0.98 5.83 17.75
N SER A 203 1.69 6.91 18.06
CA SER A 203 2.44 7.12 19.31
C SER A 203 1.52 6.99 20.54
N ASP A 204 0.39 7.69 20.56
CA ASP A 204 -0.57 7.67 21.65
C ASP A 204 -1.19 6.29 21.84
N LEU A 205 -1.59 5.64 20.74
CA LEU A 205 -2.17 4.30 20.79
C LEU A 205 -1.20 3.25 21.31
N LEU A 206 0.07 3.31 20.89
CA LEU A 206 1.10 2.42 21.42
C LEU A 206 1.30 2.67 22.91
N SER A 207 1.53 3.94 23.29
CA SER A 207 1.85 4.33 24.67
C SER A 207 0.72 3.99 25.65
N CYS A 208 -0.53 4.12 25.23
CA CYS A 208 -1.69 3.74 26.04
C CYS A 208 -2.03 2.24 25.99
N SER A 209 -1.32 1.44 25.18
CA SER A 209 -1.69 0.04 24.98
C SER A 209 -1.20 -0.86 26.13
N PRO A 210 -1.98 -1.89 26.52
CA PRO A 210 -1.48 -2.95 27.39
C PRO A 210 -0.28 -3.71 26.81
N PHE A 211 -0.09 -3.63 25.49
CA PHE A 211 1.05 -4.22 24.81
C PHE A 211 2.35 -3.50 25.18
N ALA A 212 2.41 -2.17 25.07
CA ALA A 212 3.60 -1.40 25.46
C ALA A 212 3.98 -1.62 26.93
N GLN A 213 2.99 -1.65 27.83
CA GLN A 213 3.20 -1.92 29.26
C GLN A 213 3.88 -3.28 29.52
N ARG A 214 3.43 -4.34 28.82
CA ARG A 214 4.01 -5.69 28.97
C ARG A 214 5.41 -5.81 28.39
N HIS A 215 5.71 -5.06 27.34
CA HIS A 215 7.00 -5.12 26.64
C HIS A 215 8.02 -4.11 27.19
N HIS A 216 7.71 -3.42 28.30
CA HIS A 216 8.54 -2.37 28.91
C HIS A 216 9.04 -1.35 27.87
N LYS A 217 8.23 -1.10 26.83
CA LYS A 217 8.54 -0.06 25.88
C LYS A 217 8.16 1.26 26.54
N GLY A 218 9.16 2.13 26.70
CA GLY A 218 8.92 3.51 27.14
C GLY A 218 7.98 4.25 26.17
N THR A 219 7.63 5.48 26.52
CA THR A 219 6.77 6.32 25.68
C THR A 219 7.46 6.59 24.34
N LEU A 220 6.84 6.17 23.24
CA LEU A 220 7.31 6.52 21.89
C LEU A 220 6.86 7.95 21.61
N HIS A 221 7.72 8.94 21.83
CA HIS A 221 7.38 10.33 21.56
C HIS A 221 7.41 10.67 20.07
N LEU A 222 6.51 11.56 19.64
CA LEU A 222 6.44 12.03 18.25
C LEU A 222 7.77 12.63 17.77
N ALA A 223 8.45 13.41 18.62
CA ALA A 223 9.78 13.96 18.32
C ALA A 223 10.81 12.84 18.04
N GLY A 224 10.79 11.77 18.83
CA GLY A 224 11.63 10.58 18.60
C GLY A 224 11.33 9.88 17.28
N MET A 225 10.06 9.87 16.84
CA MET A 225 9.70 9.35 15.52
C MET A 225 10.26 10.22 14.39
N PHE A 226 10.10 11.55 14.46
CA PHE A 226 10.62 12.45 13.44
C PHE A 226 12.16 12.45 13.38
N ALA A 227 12.86 12.32 14.51
CA ALA A 227 14.31 12.19 14.51
C ALA A 227 14.82 10.97 13.71
N LYS A 228 14.03 9.88 13.66
CA LYS A 228 14.31 8.66 12.88
C LYS A 228 13.94 8.77 11.38
N LEU A 229 13.25 9.83 10.96
CA LEU A 229 12.82 10.00 9.56
C LEU A 229 14.04 10.30 8.68
N VAL A 230 14.36 9.44 7.70
CA VAL A 230 15.52 9.64 6.80
C VAL A 230 15.16 9.98 5.37
N GLY A 231 13.87 10.07 5.04
CA GLY A 231 13.48 10.48 3.72
C GLY A 231 12.01 10.34 3.42
N VAL A 232 11.61 10.97 2.32
CA VAL A 232 10.23 10.98 1.86
C VAL A 232 10.18 10.76 0.34
N ASN A 233 9.19 9.99 -0.09
CA ASN A 233 8.90 9.75 -1.50
C ASN A 233 7.53 10.31 -1.85
N SER A 234 7.49 11.26 -2.78
CA SER A 234 6.26 11.92 -3.19
C SER A 234 6.35 12.40 -4.64
N ASP A 235 5.28 12.99 -5.16
CA ASP A 235 5.36 13.64 -6.46
C ASP A 235 6.30 14.86 -6.44
N HIS A 236 6.70 15.33 -7.62
CA HIS A 236 7.65 16.42 -7.79
C HIS A 236 7.03 17.82 -7.87
N CYS A 237 5.72 17.93 -7.59
CA CYS A 237 5.03 19.20 -7.67
C CYS A 237 5.57 20.20 -6.62
N SER A 238 5.36 21.50 -6.86
CA SER A 238 5.92 22.57 -6.01
C SER A 238 5.46 22.48 -4.56
N LYS A 239 4.27 21.92 -4.31
CA LYS A 239 3.75 21.65 -2.98
C LYS A 239 4.57 20.56 -2.29
N GLU A 240 4.68 19.37 -2.90
CA GLU A 240 5.42 18.23 -2.33
C GLU A 240 6.90 18.54 -2.07
N LYS A 241 7.51 19.42 -2.88
CA LYS A 241 8.85 19.99 -2.60
C LYS A 241 8.90 20.75 -1.27
N LYS A 242 7.88 21.58 -1.01
CA LYS A 242 7.76 22.31 0.25
C LYS A 242 7.48 21.36 1.42
N ASP A 243 6.64 20.35 1.21
CA ASP A 243 6.35 19.33 2.23
C ASP A 243 7.64 18.58 2.63
N ALA A 244 8.45 18.17 1.65
CA ALA A 244 9.73 17.54 1.91
C ALA A 244 10.73 18.44 2.65
N GLN A 245 10.77 19.74 2.32
CA GLN A 245 11.61 20.72 3.03
C GLN A 245 11.13 20.95 4.47
N ALA A 246 9.82 21.03 4.69
CA ALA A 246 9.23 21.18 6.01
C ALA A 246 9.48 19.96 6.89
N LEU A 247 9.32 18.74 6.36
CA LEU A 247 9.65 17.50 7.08
C LEU A 247 11.14 17.40 7.39
N LYS A 248 12.01 17.89 6.50
CA LYS A 248 13.45 17.96 6.76
C LYS A 248 13.76 18.91 7.91
N ALA A 249 13.19 20.11 7.91
CA ALA A 249 13.36 21.08 8.99
C ALA A 249 12.85 20.51 10.33
N GLN A 250 11.66 19.89 10.31
CA GLN A 250 11.09 19.23 11.48
C GLN A 250 11.98 18.09 12.00
N LYS A 251 12.59 17.29 11.13
CA LYS A 251 13.59 16.28 11.52
C LYS A 251 14.81 16.95 12.19
N GLU A 252 15.36 18.01 11.59
CA GLU A 252 16.51 18.72 12.14
C GLU A 252 16.21 19.28 13.54
N ASP A 253 15.05 19.91 13.73
CA ASP A 253 14.61 20.43 15.03
C ASP A 253 14.39 19.31 16.06
N THR A 254 13.73 18.22 15.67
CA THR A 254 13.47 17.10 16.59
C THR A 254 14.71 16.30 16.95
N VAL A 255 15.74 16.24 16.10
CA VAL A 255 17.05 15.69 16.45
C VAL A 255 17.70 16.50 17.57
N HIS A 256 17.66 17.84 17.48
CA HIS A 256 18.14 18.70 18.56
C HIS A 256 17.34 18.47 19.84
N GLN A 257 16.02 18.42 19.75
CA GLN A 257 15.18 18.15 20.91
C GLN A 257 15.54 16.83 21.59
N VAL A 258 15.61 15.71 20.84
CA VAL A 258 15.88 14.38 21.41
C VAL A 258 17.27 14.28 22.04
N LEU A 259 18.29 14.84 21.38
CA LEU A 259 19.65 14.88 21.95
C LEU A 259 19.72 15.78 23.19
N GLY A 260 18.96 16.87 23.18
CA GLY A 260 18.85 17.81 24.29
C GLY A 260 18.17 17.18 25.51
N GLU A 261 17.04 16.51 25.31
CA GLU A 261 16.30 15.78 26.36
C GLU A 261 17.17 14.70 26.99
N LYS A 262 17.96 13.99 26.17
CA LYS A 262 18.92 13.01 26.66
C LYS A 262 20.01 13.67 27.51
N LYS A 263 20.70 14.69 26.99
CA LYS A 263 21.76 15.40 27.74
C LYS A 263 21.21 16.03 29.03
N PHE A 264 20.02 16.62 28.97
CA PHE A 264 19.35 17.20 30.12
C PHE A 264 19.05 16.15 31.20
N SER A 265 18.62 14.94 30.80
CA SER A 265 18.35 13.84 31.75
C SER A 265 19.62 13.24 32.35
N ASP A 266 20.74 13.35 31.64
CA ASP A 266 22.04 12.84 32.08
C ASP A 266 22.79 13.84 33.01
N MET A 267 22.42 15.12 32.99
CA MET A 267 23.00 16.19 33.81
C MET A 267 22.38 16.26 35.21
N ASP A 268 23.16 16.70 36.20
CA ASP A 268 22.65 16.98 37.55
C ASP A 268 22.16 18.44 37.72
N ASP A 269 21.55 18.72 38.88
CA ASP A 269 20.99 20.04 39.17
C ASP A 269 22.05 21.15 39.18
N ASP A 270 23.29 20.85 39.59
CA ASP A 270 24.39 21.81 39.67
C ASP A 270 24.92 22.14 38.27
N GLU A 271 24.96 21.16 37.37
CA GLU A 271 25.31 21.34 35.96
C GLU A 271 24.22 22.11 35.18
N LEU A 272 22.95 21.90 35.51
CA LEU A 272 21.82 22.55 34.84
C LEU A 272 21.60 24.00 35.33
N LEU A 273 21.91 24.30 36.59
CA LEU A 273 21.63 25.61 37.20
C LEU A 273 22.19 26.81 36.40
N PRO A 274 23.45 26.79 35.88
CA PRO A 274 23.96 27.86 35.03
C PRO A 274 23.15 28.08 33.75
N HIS A 275 22.64 27.02 33.13
CA HIS A 275 21.79 27.13 31.94
C HIS A 275 20.46 27.81 32.28
N PHE A 276 19.85 27.47 33.41
CA PHE A 276 18.62 28.10 33.90
C PHE A 276 18.80 29.58 34.23
N ILE A 277 19.88 29.94 34.94
CA ILE A 277 20.17 31.33 35.29
C ILE A 277 20.29 32.17 34.01
N LYS A 278 21.14 31.74 33.07
CA LYS A 278 21.36 32.44 31.80
C LYS A 278 20.08 32.56 30.97
N ALA A 279 19.29 31.49 30.88
CA ALA A 279 18.05 31.48 30.12
C ALA A 279 16.97 32.37 30.76
N ARG A 280 16.87 32.38 32.10
CA ARG A 280 15.96 33.26 32.84
C ARG A 280 16.32 34.72 32.64
N GLU A 281 17.60 35.08 32.77
CA GLU A 281 18.06 36.46 32.54
C GLU A 281 17.67 36.96 31.15
N LYS A 282 17.85 36.12 30.12
CA LYS A 282 17.46 36.44 28.74
C LYS A 282 15.94 36.61 28.60
N MET A 283 15.16 35.69 29.18
CA MET A 283 13.69 35.74 29.17
C MET A 283 13.15 37.00 29.85
N VAL A 284 13.62 37.31 31.07
CA VAL A 284 13.21 38.50 31.85
C VAL A 284 13.64 39.79 31.14
N LYS A 285 14.84 39.83 30.56
CA LYS A 285 15.29 40.98 29.78
C LYS A 285 14.44 41.22 28.54
N ALA A 286 13.99 40.16 27.86
CA ALA A 286 13.16 40.27 26.66
C ALA A 286 11.79 40.92 26.92
N VAL A 287 11.26 40.79 28.14
CA VAL A 287 10.00 41.43 28.54
C VAL A 287 10.18 42.82 29.16
N GLY A 288 11.43 43.30 29.28
CA GLY A 288 11.74 44.64 29.80
C GLY A 288 12.21 44.69 31.25
N GLY A 289 12.58 43.55 31.86
CA GLY A 289 13.12 43.48 33.22
C GLY A 289 12.17 42.83 34.23
N GLU A 290 12.63 42.68 35.48
CA GLU A 290 11.89 41.96 36.55
C GLU A 290 10.54 42.63 36.88
N ASP A 291 10.45 43.97 36.84
CA ASP A 291 9.19 44.68 37.11
C ASP A 291 8.14 44.39 36.03
N ALA A 292 8.55 44.36 34.76
CA ALA A 292 7.66 44.04 33.65
C ALA A 292 7.25 42.56 33.69
N TRP A 293 8.19 41.67 34.02
CA TRP A 293 7.94 40.24 34.23
C TRP A 293 6.92 39.99 35.35
N GLY A 294 7.08 40.65 36.51
CA GLY A 294 6.19 40.52 37.65
C GLY A 294 4.76 40.99 37.38
N ASN A 295 4.56 41.88 36.41
CA ASN A 295 3.25 42.38 35.99
C ASN A 295 2.55 41.50 34.94
N LEU A 296 3.22 40.48 34.39
CA LEU A 296 2.59 39.55 33.45
C LEU A 296 1.59 38.64 34.17
N ALA A 297 0.54 38.25 33.44
CA ALA A 297 -0.40 37.24 33.92
C ALA A 297 0.29 35.88 34.16
N GLU A 298 -0.19 35.11 35.12
CA GLU A 298 0.40 33.80 35.46
C GLU A 298 0.47 32.83 34.26
N THR A 299 -0.54 32.87 33.38
CA THR A 299 -0.57 32.07 32.15
C THR A 299 0.56 32.45 31.20
N GLU A 300 0.81 33.75 31.01
CA GLU A 300 1.89 34.24 30.15
C GLU A 300 3.26 33.93 30.75
N GLN A 301 3.41 34.06 32.08
CA GLN A 301 4.64 33.62 32.76
C GLN A 301 4.89 32.13 32.59
N ALA A 302 3.84 31.30 32.64
CA ALA A 302 3.95 29.86 32.44
C ALA A 302 4.35 29.50 31.01
N GLU A 303 3.76 30.13 30.00
CA GLU A 303 4.11 29.95 28.59
C GLU A 303 5.58 30.32 28.33
N ARG A 304 6.02 31.49 28.82
CA ARG A 304 7.42 31.93 28.67
C ARG A 304 8.42 31.04 29.41
N LYS A 305 8.05 30.51 30.58
CA LYS A 305 8.86 29.49 31.27
C LYS A 305 8.97 28.23 30.42
N ALA A 306 7.87 27.74 29.82
CA ALA A 306 7.91 26.58 28.95
C ALA A 306 8.81 26.81 27.71
N GLU A 307 8.73 27.99 27.09
CA GLU A 307 9.64 28.40 26.01
C GLU A 307 11.11 28.44 26.46
N MET A 308 11.38 28.96 27.65
CA MET A 308 12.73 28.98 28.24
C MET A 308 13.27 27.54 28.42
N PHE A 309 12.48 26.64 29.02
CA PHE A 309 12.84 25.22 29.15
C PHE A 309 13.12 24.58 27.80
N HIS A 310 12.25 24.80 26.81
CA HIS A 310 12.45 24.28 25.46
C HIS A 310 13.74 24.82 24.82
N SER A 311 14.04 26.12 25.01
CA SER A 311 15.29 26.72 24.52
C SER A 311 16.53 26.08 25.12
N ILE A 312 16.53 25.77 26.43
CA ILE A 312 17.65 25.08 27.09
C ILE A 312 17.86 23.71 26.47
N ILE A 313 16.78 22.92 26.31
CA ILE A 313 16.83 21.58 25.67
C ILE A 313 17.43 21.70 24.26
N MET A 314 16.97 22.64 23.45
CA MET A 314 17.46 22.83 22.09
C MET A 314 18.93 23.24 22.03
N GLU A 315 19.39 24.10 22.95
CA GLU A 315 20.80 24.50 23.06
C GLU A 315 21.69 23.29 23.43
N LEU A 316 21.30 22.53 24.47
CA LEU A 316 21.99 21.31 24.87
C LEU A 316 22.06 20.29 23.73
N GLY A 317 20.98 20.14 22.96
CA GLY A 317 20.92 19.25 21.81
C GLY A 317 21.83 19.65 20.65
N LYS A 318 21.99 20.96 20.40
CA LYS A 318 22.93 21.48 19.40
C LYS A 318 24.37 21.19 19.82
N GLU A 319 24.73 21.48 21.06
CA GLU A 319 26.04 21.18 21.62
C GLU A 319 26.35 19.67 21.55
N SER A 320 25.39 18.83 21.96
CA SER A 320 25.52 17.38 21.86
C SER A 320 25.81 16.95 20.42
N LEU A 321 25.03 17.46 19.46
CA LEU A 321 25.22 17.12 18.05
C LEU A 321 26.59 17.58 17.55
N GLU A 322 27.08 18.74 17.96
CA GLU A 322 28.40 19.27 17.57
C GLU A 322 29.58 18.43 18.09
N LEU A 323 29.42 17.82 19.26
CA LEU A 323 30.44 16.96 19.88
C LEU A 323 30.49 15.54 19.28
N MET A 324 29.46 15.11 18.55
CA MET A 324 29.43 13.79 17.90
C MET A 324 30.43 13.67 16.75
N SER A 325 30.78 12.43 16.39
CA SER A 325 31.57 12.15 15.20
C SER A 325 30.83 12.49 13.91
N ASP A 326 31.57 12.68 12.81
CA ASP A 326 30.98 13.01 11.51
C ASP A 326 30.04 11.90 10.99
N ASP A 327 30.35 10.63 11.28
CA ASP A 327 29.52 9.50 10.88
C ASP A 327 28.17 9.47 11.62
N GLU A 328 28.18 9.75 12.93
CA GLU A 328 26.96 9.84 13.73
C GLU A 328 26.10 11.04 13.30
N LYS A 329 26.74 12.21 13.12
CA LYS A 329 26.10 13.42 12.59
C LYS A 329 25.46 13.15 11.24
N ARG A 330 26.14 12.40 10.36
CA ARG A 330 25.65 12.08 9.02
C ARG A 330 24.34 11.30 9.07
N ILE A 331 24.23 10.30 9.94
CA ILE A 331 22.99 9.51 10.08
C ILE A 331 21.86 10.40 10.59
N LEU A 332 22.13 11.20 11.62
CA LEU A 332 21.14 12.11 12.21
C LEU A 332 20.71 13.23 11.26
N LYS A 333 21.57 13.67 10.33
CA LYS A 333 21.24 14.69 9.32
C LYS A 333 20.72 14.11 8.01
N LEU A 334 20.75 12.78 7.83
CA LEU A 334 20.35 12.15 6.58
C LEU A 334 18.86 12.40 6.32
N PHE A 335 18.57 13.07 5.20
CA PHE A 335 17.21 13.21 4.69
C PHE A 335 17.22 13.18 3.16
N ILE A 336 16.63 12.14 2.58
CA ILE A 336 16.58 11.93 1.13
C ILE A 336 15.14 12.16 0.65
N TRP A 337 14.95 13.13 -0.23
CA TRP A 337 13.69 13.28 -0.96
C TRP A 337 13.80 12.63 -2.35
N THR A 338 12.97 11.63 -2.59
CA THR A 338 12.82 11.02 -3.91
C THR A 338 11.51 11.50 -4.53
N GLY A 339 11.58 12.45 -5.46
CA GLY A 339 10.41 12.80 -6.29
C GLY A 339 9.96 11.62 -7.20
N CYS A 340 8.77 11.71 -7.79
CA CYS A 340 8.21 10.65 -8.65
C CYS A 340 9.15 10.24 -9.81
N GLY A 341 9.65 9.00 -9.76
CA GLY A 341 10.53 8.45 -10.80
C GLY A 341 9.86 8.36 -12.18
N CYS A 342 8.58 7.99 -12.25
CA CYS A 342 7.88 7.87 -13.53
C CYS A 342 7.72 9.23 -14.23
N HIS A 343 7.42 10.30 -13.47
CA HIS A 343 7.38 11.66 -13.99
C HIS A 343 8.75 12.17 -14.44
N LYS A 344 9.84 11.81 -13.74
CA LYS A 344 11.20 12.15 -14.17
C LYS A 344 11.55 11.53 -15.51
N GLY A 345 11.19 10.26 -15.73
CA GLY A 345 11.34 9.62 -17.05
C GLY A 345 10.59 10.37 -18.15
N LEU A 346 9.36 10.80 -17.89
CA LEU A 346 8.60 11.65 -18.82
C LEU A 346 9.30 12.99 -19.10
N ASN A 347 9.80 13.65 -18.06
CA ASN A 347 10.50 14.93 -18.19
C ASN A 347 11.81 14.80 -18.96
N THR A 348 12.51 13.68 -18.85
CA THR A 348 13.70 13.41 -19.68
C THR A 348 13.35 13.35 -21.16
N VAL A 349 12.26 12.67 -21.53
CA VAL A 349 11.79 12.64 -22.93
C VAL A 349 11.44 14.04 -23.42
N ARG A 350 10.71 14.83 -22.61
CA ARG A 350 10.37 16.21 -22.95
C ARG A 350 11.60 17.10 -23.12
N GLY A 351 12.58 16.98 -22.21
CA GLY A 351 13.83 17.73 -22.29
C GLY A 351 14.69 17.31 -23.48
N GLY A 352 14.74 16.02 -23.79
CA GLY A 352 15.44 15.47 -24.95
C GLY A 352 14.87 16.03 -26.26
N TYR A 353 13.54 15.99 -26.43
CA TYR A 353 12.88 16.59 -27.59
C TYR A 353 13.19 18.08 -27.74
N ALA A 354 13.09 18.86 -26.66
CA ALA A 354 13.41 20.29 -26.68
C ALA A 354 14.88 20.55 -27.07
N ALA A 355 15.81 19.74 -26.57
CA ALA A 355 17.22 19.84 -26.93
C ALA A 355 17.48 19.47 -28.39
N MET A 356 16.77 18.48 -28.96
CA MET A 356 16.89 18.14 -30.38
C MET A 356 16.37 19.25 -31.28
N VAL A 357 15.19 19.82 -30.97
CA VAL A 357 14.64 20.97 -31.71
C VAL A 357 15.63 22.14 -31.71
N GLN A 358 16.20 22.48 -30.55
CA GLN A 358 17.23 23.51 -30.46
C GLN A 358 18.49 23.14 -31.26
N TYR A 359 18.93 21.90 -31.19
CA TYR A 359 20.13 21.45 -31.91
C TYR A 359 19.98 21.62 -33.42
N TYR A 360 18.84 21.26 -34.00
CA TYR A 360 18.58 21.51 -35.43
C TYR A 360 18.57 23.00 -35.79
N SER A 361 18.02 23.86 -34.92
CA SER A 361 18.04 25.31 -35.15
C SER A 361 19.46 25.89 -35.17
N GLU A 362 20.36 25.34 -34.37
CA GLU A 362 21.77 25.75 -34.30
C GLU A 362 22.63 25.12 -35.42
N HIS A 363 22.15 24.03 -36.03
CA HIS A 363 22.91 23.21 -36.99
C HIS A 363 22.13 22.98 -38.29
N GLY A 364 21.77 24.06 -38.99
CA GLY A 364 20.95 24.02 -40.22
C GLY A 364 21.51 23.21 -41.40
N HIS A 365 22.76 22.72 -41.32
CA HIS A 365 23.33 21.80 -42.31
C HIS A 365 22.91 20.34 -42.09
N ILE A 366 22.34 20.01 -40.93
CA ILE A 366 21.89 18.66 -40.60
C ILE A 366 20.42 18.53 -41.05
N PRO A 367 20.08 17.49 -41.83
CA PRO A 367 18.69 17.24 -42.21
C PRO A 367 17.80 17.06 -40.97
N ARG A 368 16.77 17.91 -40.87
CA ARG A 368 15.77 17.84 -39.81
C ARG A 368 14.60 16.90 -40.19
N PRO A 369 13.82 16.45 -39.19
CA PRO A 369 12.56 15.78 -39.44
C PRO A 369 11.58 16.62 -40.26
N ILE A 370 10.80 15.96 -41.11
CA ILE A 370 9.74 16.59 -41.90
C ILE A 370 8.66 17.20 -40.99
N LEU A 371 8.11 18.33 -41.41
CA LEU A 371 6.94 18.93 -40.76
C LEU A 371 5.69 18.07 -41.03
N LEU A 372 4.99 17.69 -39.96
CA LEU A 372 3.79 16.85 -40.04
C LEU A 372 2.55 17.71 -39.76
N ALA A 373 2.35 18.71 -40.64
CA ALA A 373 1.26 19.69 -40.57
C ALA A 373 -0.11 19.04 -40.60
N ASN A 374 -1.09 19.63 -39.92
CA ASN A 374 -2.48 19.19 -40.07
C ASN A 374 -3.08 19.72 -41.40
N GLN A 375 -4.27 19.27 -41.76
CA GLN A 375 -4.93 19.65 -43.01
C GLN A 375 -5.08 21.17 -43.20
N ASP A 376 -5.34 21.91 -42.12
CA ASP A 376 -5.54 23.35 -42.18
C ASP A 376 -4.23 24.11 -42.37
N ASN A 377 -3.14 23.59 -41.81
CA ASN A 377 -1.82 24.21 -41.85
C ASN A 377 -1.03 23.86 -43.12
N VAL A 378 -1.34 22.77 -43.84
CA VAL A 378 -0.57 22.36 -45.02
C VAL A 378 -0.52 23.44 -46.10
N ALA A 379 -1.65 24.05 -46.43
CA ALA A 379 -1.69 25.10 -47.45
C ALA A 379 -0.98 26.40 -46.98
N VAL A 380 -0.97 26.65 -45.67
CA VAL A 380 -0.31 27.82 -45.09
C VAL A 380 1.22 27.67 -45.07
N LEU A 381 1.68 26.43 -44.85
CA LEU A 381 3.10 26.09 -44.74
C LEU A 381 3.71 25.60 -46.06
N GLU A 382 3.05 25.83 -47.19
CA GLU A 382 3.60 25.46 -48.49
C GLU A 382 4.92 26.22 -48.73
N GLY A 383 6.02 25.49 -48.90
CA GLY A 383 7.36 26.05 -49.06
C GLY A 383 8.06 26.46 -47.75
N VAL A 384 7.35 26.47 -46.61
CA VAL A 384 7.93 26.77 -45.30
C VAL A 384 8.50 25.49 -44.72
N THR A 385 9.82 25.44 -44.57
CA THR A 385 10.47 24.32 -43.88
C THR A 385 11.00 24.75 -42.51
N SER A 386 11.56 25.96 -42.38
CA SER A 386 12.16 26.52 -41.15
C SER A 386 11.50 27.82 -40.70
N GLU A 387 11.87 28.25 -39.48
CA GLU A 387 11.61 29.62 -39.02
C GLU A 387 12.17 30.68 -39.98
N ASP A 388 13.31 30.42 -40.62
CA ASP A 388 13.90 31.30 -41.64
C ASP A 388 13.03 31.46 -42.90
N ASP A 389 12.13 30.52 -43.18
CA ASP A 389 11.24 30.54 -44.34
C ASP A 389 9.89 31.24 -44.03
N VAL A 390 9.70 31.72 -42.80
CA VAL A 390 8.45 32.34 -42.35
C VAL A 390 8.38 33.79 -42.82
N GLU A 391 7.40 34.10 -43.67
CA GLU A 391 7.22 35.44 -44.24
C GLU A 391 6.16 36.28 -43.49
N ASN A 392 5.26 35.65 -42.74
CA ASN A 392 4.17 36.33 -42.04
C ASN A 392 3.72 35.65 -40.74
N GLU A 393 2.94 36.38 -39.93
CA GLU A 393 2.44 35.90 -38.62
C GLU A 393 1.54 34.66 -38.71
N VAL A 394 0.85 34.46 -39.85
CA VAL A 394 -0.02 33.29 -40.07
C VAL A 394 0.82 32.03 -40.27
N GLN A 395 1.90 32.14 -41.06
CA GLN A 395 2.90 31.08 -41.21
C GLN A 395 3.64 30.80 -39.90
N ALA A 396 4.03 31.85 -39.16
CA ALA A 396 4.69 31.69 -37.86
C ALA A 396 3.83 30.87 -36.89
N ARG A 397 2.54 31.22 -36.79
CA ARG A 397 1.57 30.51 -35.96
C ARG A 397 1.31 29.09 -36.45
N ALA A 398 1.19 28.88 -37.76
CA ALA A 398 0.98 27.55 -38.33
C ALA A 398 2.19 26.63 -38.09
N LEU A 399 3.40 27.17 -38.14
CA LEU A 399 4.64 26.47 -37.87
C LEU A 399 4.74 26.09 -36.39
N GLU A 400 4.47 27.02 -35.48
CA GLU A 400 4.45 26.76 -34.02
C GLU A 400 3.46 25.63 -33.64
N MET A 401 2.31 25.58 -34.31
CA MET A 401 1.27 24.56 -34.08
C MET A 401 1.56 23.23 -34.78
N THR A 402 2.58 23.17 -35.64
CA THR A 402 2.95 21.99 -36.41
C THR A 402 4.14 21.28 -35.76
N GLY A 403 3.93 20.02 -35.37
CA GLY A 403 5.01 19.18 -34.87
C GLY A 403 5.75 18.45 -35.98
N SER A 404 6.94 17.97 -35.67
CA SER A 404 7.76 17.08 -36.50
C SER A 404 8.37 15.97 -35.63
N GLY A 405 9.13 15.07 -36.24
CA GLY A 405 10.00 14.15 -35.52
C GLY A 405 9.32 12.99 -34.81
N GLU A 406 10.07 12.36 -33.91
CA GLU A 406 9.70 11.13 -33.23
C GLU A 406 8.45 11.26 -32.37
N ILE A 407 8.31 12.35 -31.62
CA ILE A 407 7.15 12.57 -30.74
C ILE A 407 5.88 12.72 -31.59
N LYS A 408 5.95 13.51 -32.67
CA LYS A 408 4.79 13.72 -33.53
C LYS A 408 4.42 12.46 -34.30
N CYS A 409 5.41 11.71 -34.79
CA CYS A 409 5.21 10.42 -35.44
C CYS A 409 4.50 9.42 -34.50
N ALA A 410 4.99 9.27 -33.26
CA ALA A 410 4.38 8.39 -32.26
C ALA A 410 2.96 8.85 -31.85
N GLN A 411 2.71 10.16 -31.81
CA GLN A 411 1.37 10.72 -31.58
C GLN A 411 0.40 10.36 -32.72
N LEU A 412 0.83 10.51 -33.97
CA LEU A 412 0.02 10.14 -35.15
C LEU A 412 -0.23 8.63 -35.20
N ALA A 413 0.79 7.82 -34.92
CA ALA A 413 0.66 6.37 -34.84
C ALA A 413 -0.37 5.96 -33.78
N GLY A 414 -0.34 6.57 -32.59
CA GLY A 414 -1.38 6.34 -31.58
C GLY A 414 -2.76 6.78 -32.04
N ALA A 415 -2.89 7.96 -32.64
CA ALA A 415 -4.17 8.44 -33.15
C ALA A 415 -4.77 7.53 -34.25
N VAL A 416 -3.92 6.89 -35.06
CA VAL A 416 -4.33 5.99 -36.14
C VAL A 416 -4.55 4.56 -35.65
N LEU A 417 -3.74 4.06 -34.72
CA LEU A 417 -3.67 2.62 -34.37
C LEU A 417 -4.21 2.29 -32.96
N ASN A 418 -4.28 3.27 -32.06
CA ASN A 418 -4.81 3.12 -30.70
C ASN A 418 -5.37 4.46 -30.18
N ASN A 419 -6.45 4.91 -30.82
CA ASN A 419 -7.08 6.18 -30.49
C ASN A 419 -7.83 6.08 -29.15
N LYS A 420 -7.84 7.18 -28.38
CA LYS A 420 -8.66 7.28 -27.16
C LYS A 420 -10.17 7.19 -27.43
N LEU A 421 -10.60 7.58 -28.63
CA LEU A 421 -11.97 7.47 -29.08
C LEU A 421 -12.10 6.18 -29.89
N ASP A 422 -12.82 5.22 -29.35
CA ASP A 422 -13.11 3.89 -29.91
C ASP A 422 -13.63 3.93 -31.37
N LYS A 423 -14.35 4.99 -31.74
CA LYS A 423 -14.89 5.19 -33.10
C LYS A 423 -13.92 5.86 -34.09
N LYS A 424 -12.71 6.23 -33.66
CA LYS A 424 -11.71 6.92 -34.52
C LYS A 424 -10.48 6.05 -34.75
N GLY A 425 -9.89 6.19 -35.93
CA GLY A 425 -8.71 5.42 -36.33
C GLY A 425 -9.06 3.99 -36.74
N HIS A 426 -8.05 3.12 -36.71
CA HIS A 426 -8.09 1.74 -37.20
C HIS A 426 -7.79 0.72 -36.11
N HIS A 427 -8.05 1.00 -34.83
CA HIS A 427 -7.58 0.17 -33.70
C HIS A 427 -7.94 -1.33 -33.83
N ASP A 428 -9.22 -1.66 -33.90
CA ASP A 428 -9.66 -3.05 -33.97
C ASP A 428 -9.19 -3.74 -35.26
N LEU A 429 -9.23 -2.99 -36.36
CA LEU A 429 -8.76 -3.46 -37.66
C LEU A 429 -7.26 -3.75 -37.65
N PHE A 430 -6.46 -2.89 -37.02
CA PHE A 430 -5.03 -3.06 -36.83
C PHE A 430 -4.73 -4.28 -35.96
N ARG A 431 -5.41 -4.44 -34.82
CA ARG A 431 -5.24 -5.61 -33.94
C ARG A 431 -5.56 -6.92 -34.66
N TRP A 432 -6.65 -6.93 -35.42
CA TRP A 432 -7.03 -8.08 -36.24
C TRP A 432 -5.99 -8.36 -37.33
N TRP A 433 -5.59 -7.34 -38.10
CA TRP A 433 -4.61 -7.46 -39.17
C TRP A 433 -3.27 -7.95 -38.64
N TRP A 434 -2.80 -7.38 -37.53
CA TRP A 434 -1.54 -7.75 -36.89
C TRP A 434 -1.57 -9.20 -36.40
N LYS A 435 -2.67 -9.61 -35.76
CA LYS A 435 -2.84 -11.02 -35.35
C LYS A 435 -2.83 -11.95 -36.57
N LYS A 436 -3.41 -11.54 -37.69
CA LYS A 436 -3.46 -12.35 -38.91
C LYS A 436 -2.11 -12.44 -39.63
N VAL A 437 -1.37 -11.34 -39.73
CA VAL A 437 -0.13 -11.23 -40.52
C VAL A 437 1.12 -11.58 -39.70
N VAL A 438 1.17 -11.15 -38.43
CA VAL A 438 2.32 -11.33 -37.53
C VAL A 438 2.10 -12.53 -36.58
N ASN A 439 0.90 -13.12 -36.56
CA ASN A 439 0.53 -14.24 -35.69
C ASN A 439 0.76 -13.98 -34.19
N LYS A 440 0.57 -12.74 -33.76
CA LYS A 440 0.73 -12.31 -32.37
C LYS A 440 -0.37 -11.33 -31.99
N ALA A 441 -0.94 -11.48 -30.79
CA ALA A 441 -1.81 -10.43 -30.26
C ALA A 441 -0.95 -9.22 -29.89
N PHE A 442 -1.28 -8.07 -30.45
CA PHE A 442 -0.56 -6.83 -30.22
C PHE A 442 -1.53 -5.66 -30.16
N THR A 443 -1.22 -4.69 -29.31
CA THR A 443 -1.94 -3.42 -29.20
C THR A 443 -0.90 -2.33 -29.17
N PHE A 444 -1.02 -1.36 -30.07
CA PHE A 444 -0.07 -0.27 -30.17
C PHE A 444 -0.02 0.52 -28.85
N PRO A 445 1.14 1.03 -28.40
CA PRO A 445 1.26 1.79 -27.17
C PRO A 445 0.29 2.99 -27.10
N ASP A 446 -0.24 3.26 -25.90
CA ASP A 446 -1.32 4.22 -25.68
C ASP A 446 -0.81 5.66 -25.56
N THR A 447 -0.32 6.22 -26.67
CA THR A 447 0.15 7.62 -26.73
C THR A 447 -1.01 8.64 -26.71
N SER A 448 -2.26 8.18 -26.92
CA SER A 448 -3.46 9.01 -26.94
C SER A 448 -4.00 9.40 -25.55
N ASN A 449 -3.71 8.60 -24.50
CA ASN A 449 -4.18 8.81 -23.12
C ASN A 449 -3.08 9.25 -22.13
N THR A 450 -1.99 9.86 -22.61
CA THR A 450 -0.92 10.43 -21.76
C THR A 450 -0.30 9.40 -20.78
N ARG A 451 -0.15 8.14 -21.21
CA ARG A 451 0.40 7.08 -20.37
C ARG A 451 1.93 7.21 -20.26
N PHE A 452 2.49 7.10 -19.06
CA PHE A 452 3.95 7.16 -18.85
C PHE A 452 4.69 6.13 -19.70
N GLY A 453 5.76 6.56 -20.37
CA GLY A 453 6.58 5.70 -21.22
C GLY A 453 5.93 5.28 -22.55
N SER A 454 4.68 5.66 -22.83
CA SER A 454 3.99 5.25 -24.06
C SER A 454 4.69 5.70 -25.34
N TYR A 455 5.26 6.91 -25.36
CA TYR A 455 6.02 7.42 -26.51
C TYR A 455 7.33 6.64 -26.72
N CYS A 456 8.02 6.28 -25.64
CA CYS A 456 9.18 5.40 -25.66
C CYS A 456 8.84 4.00 -26.21
N GLU A 457 7.77 3.40 -25.70
CA GLU A 457 7.30 2.09 -26.19
C GLU A 457 6.87 2.18 -27.66
N ALA A 458 6.15 3.25 -28.05
CA ALA A 458 5.74 3.48 -29.43
C ALA A 458 6.96 3.58 -30.35
N ALA A 459 8.00 4.30 -29.95
CA ALA A 459 9.22 4.43 -30.72
C ALA A 459 9.91 3.08 -30.94
N ILE A 460 10.03 2.25 -29.89
CA ILE A 460 10.58 0.89 -30.00
C ILE A 460 9.75 0.07 -31.00
N GLU A 461 8.43 0.02 -30.82
CA GLU A 461 7.57 -0.81 -31.67
C GLU A 461 7.63 -0.35 -33.14
N LEU A 462 7.54 0.98 -33.39
CA LEU A 462 7.62 1.55 -34.73
C LEU A 462 8.94 1.23 -35.44
N ILE A 463 10.07 1.22 -34.72
CA ILE A 463 11.37 0.88 -35.29
C ILE A 463 11.52 -0.63 -35.52
N VAL A 464 11.21 -1.45 -34.50
CA VAL A 464 11.39 -2.91 -34.56
C VAL A 464 10.49 -3.54 -35.63
N HIS A 465 9.32 -2.95 -35.87
CA HIS A 465 8.33 -3.47 -36.81
C HIS A 465 8.00 -2.50 -37.94
N LEU A 466 8.94 -1.63 -38.31
CA LEU A 466 8.77 -0.57 -39.31
C LEU A 466 8.07 -1.05 -40.59
N ASP A 467 8.57 -2.13 -41.19
CA ASP A 467 8.02 -2.68 -42.43
C ASP A 467 6.57 -3.16 -42.26
N ARG A 468 6.22 -3.72 -41.09
CA ARG A 468 4.84 -4.16 -40.81
C ARG A 468 3.88 -2.99 -40.67
N PHE A 469 4.32 -1.88 -40.08
CA PHE A 469 3.50 -0.67 -40.03
C PHE A 469 3.28 -0.07 -41.42
N LYS A 470 4.31 -0.06 -42.28
CA LYS A 470 4.17 0.34 -43.68
C LYS A 470 3.20 -0.57 -44.43
N GLU A 471 3.39 -1.89 -44.36
CA GLU A 471 2.48 -2.86 -44.97
C GLU A 471 1.02 -2.66 -44.53
N PHE A 472 0.79 -2.38 -43.25
CA PHE A 472 -0.55 -2.09 -42.74
C PHE A 472 -1.15 -0.82 -43.35
N LEU A 473 -0.40 0.28 -43.45
CA LEU A 473 -0.89 1.51 -44.07
C LEU A 473 -1.20 1.34 -45.56
N SER A 474 -0.41 0.56 -46.29
CA SER A 474 -0.72 0.17 -47.67
C SER A 474 -1.97 -0.70 -47.76
N PHE A 475 -2.17 -1.64 -46.83
CA PHE A 475 -3.40 -2.42 -46.73
C PHE A 475 -4.63 -1.53 -46.50
N ILE A 476 -4.53 -0.53 -45.61
CA ILE A 476 -5.59 0.45 -45.38
C ILE A 476 -5.88 1.26 -46.64
N GLN A 477 -4.85 1.68 -47.37
CA GLN A 477 -5.01 2.39 -48.64
C GLN A 477 -5.82 1.58 -49.65
N ALA A 478 -5.41 0.32 -49.87
CA ALA A 478 -6.05 -0.57 -50.82
C ALA A 478 -7.49 -0.93 -50.43
N LYS A 479 -7.79 -0.97 -49.12
CA LYS A 479 -9.15 -1.22 -48.62
C LYS A 479 -10.10 -0.04 -48.89
N LYS A 480 -9.60 1.18 -49.02
CA LYS A 480 -10.43 2.37 -49.27
C LYS A 480 -10.82 2.43 -50.74
N GLY A 481 -12.11 2.63 -51.02
CA GLY A 481 -12.60 2.76 -52.41
C GLY A 481 -11.91 3.90 -53.19
N THR A 482 -11.49 4.97 -52.51
CA THR A 482 -10.75 6.09 -53.12
C THR A 482 -9.28 5.81 -53.34
N HIS A 483 -8.71 4.76 -52.73
CA HIS A 483 -7.27 4.47 -52.72
C HIS A 483 -6.38 5.63 -52.25
N ARG A 484 -6.96 6.58 -51.51
CA ARG A 484 -6.26 7.75 -50.96
C ARG A 484 -6.18 7.65 -49.44
N TRP A 485 -5.03 8.03 -48.89
CA TRP A 485 -4.88 8.22 -47.47
C TRP A 485 -5.64 9.45 -46.98
N SER A 486 -6.08 9.38 -45.72
CA SER A 486 -6.43 10.60 -44.98
C SER A 486 -5.16 11.37 -44.66
N HIS A 487 -5.29 12.66 -44.34
CA HIS A 487 -4.14 13.50 -43.99
C HIS A 487 -3.28 12.93 -42.85
N MET A 488 -3.91 12.36 -41.82
CA MET A 488 -3.16 11.76 -40.70
C MET A 488 -2.42 10.48 -41.11
N GLU A 489 -3.01 9.68 -42.01
CA GLU A 489 -2.39 8.46 -42.53
C GLU A 489 -1.22 8.78 -43.47
N GLN A 490 -1.37 9.81 -44.31
CA GLN A 490 -0.30 10.33 -45.17
C GLN A 490 0.86 10.83 -44.33
N ASN A 491 0.60 11.70 -43.35
CA ASN A 491 1.66 12.19 -42.45
C ASN A 491 2.37 11.05 -41.71
N LEU A 492 1.63 10.04 -41.24
CA LEU A 492 2.25 8.87 -40.61
C LEU A 492 3.08 8.07 -41.62
N TRP A 493 2.58 7.87 -42.84
CA TRP A 493 3.34 7.21 -43.90
C TRP A 493 4.64 7.95 -44.19
N ASP A 494 4.58 9.27 -44.37
CA ASP A 494 5.75 10.10 -44.69
C ASP A 494 6.76 10.06 -43.54
N ALA A 495 6.30 10.15 -42.28
CA ALA A 495 7.15 10.05 -41.09
C ALA A 495 7.88 8.69 -41.00
N LEU A 496 7.24 7.59 -41.42
CA LEU A 496 7.87 6.26 -41.45
C LEU A 496 8.85 6.07 -42.62
N HIS A 497 8.90 7.01 -43.57
CA HIS A 497 9.86 7.05 -44.67
C HIS A 497 10.92 8.14 -44.50
N ASP A 498 10.77 9.00 -43.51
CA ASP A 498 11.69 10.10 -43.21
C ASP A 498 12.86 9.64 -42.32
N THR A 499 14.07 9.61 -42.88
CA THR A 499 15.27 9.13 -42.17
C THR A 499 15.56 9.91 -40.88
N PRO A 500 15.52 11.26 -40.84
CA PRO A 500 15.67 12.01 -39.59
C PRO A 500 14.64 11.62 -38.52
N THR A 501 13.36 11.51 -38.87
CA THR A 501 12.31 11.04 -37.93
C THR A 501 12.61 9.63 -37.39
N LEU A 502 13.05 8.71 -38.26
CA LEU A 502 13.43 7.35 -37.85
C LEU A 502 14.67 7.34 -36.92
N CYS A 503 15.65 8.21 -37.15
CA CYS A 503 16.81 8.37 -36.28
C CYS A 503 16.40 8.83 -34.87
N GLU A 504 15.52 9.82 -34.76
CA GLU A 504 15.00 10.28 -33.47
C GLU A 504 14.20 9.19 -32.74
N LEU A 505 13.35 8.43 -33.47
CA LEU A 505 12.63 7.28 -32.90
C LEU A 505 13.59 6.22 -32.38
N LEU A 506 14.70 5.95 -33.09
CA LEU A 506 15.74 5.03 -32.65
C LEU A 506 16.41 5.53 -31.36
N VAL A 507 16.77 6.81 -31.28
CA VAL A 507 17.37 7.41 -30.07
C VAL A 507 16.41 7.32 -28.88
N LEU A 508 15.13 7.66 -29.09
CA LEU A 508 14.11 7.56 -28.05
C LEU A 508 13.89 6.12 -27.57
N GLY A 509 13.90 5.16 -28.51
CA GLY A 509 13.83 3.73 -28.19
C GLY A 509 15.07 3.22 -27.44
N LEU A 510 16.27 3.65 -27.84
CA LEU A 510 17.52 3.32 -27.14
C LEU A 510 17.53 3.89 -25.72
N TYR A 511 17.12 5.15 -25.53
CA TYR A 511 16.94 5.73 -24.20
C TYR A 511 15.98 4.89 -23.35
N ALA A 512 14.87 4.45 -23.93
CA ALA A 512 13.90 3.64 -23.22
C ALA A 512 14.48 2.31 -22.74
N GLU A 513 15.19 1.56 -23.61
CA GLU A 513 15.80 0.29 -23.25
C GLU A 513 16.96 0.44 -22.27
N THR A 514 17.82 1.43 -22.47
CA THR A 514 19.08 1.57 -21.71
C THR A 514 18.93 2.31 -20.39
N VAL A 515 18.00 3.26 -20.31
CA VAL A 515 17.81 4.13 -19.13
C VAL A 515 16.39 4.06 -18.62
N GLY A 516 15.39 4.39 -19.45
CA GLY A 516 14.01 4.65 -19.03
C GLY A 516 13.35 3.46 -18.32
N LYS A 517 13.47 2.25 -18.88
CA LYS A 517 12.90 1.03 -18.30
C LYS A 517 13.59 0.66 -16.98
N HIS A 518 14.92 0.70 -16.94
CA HIS A 518 15.68 0.39 -15.72
C HIS A 518 15.38 1.40 -14.60
N TYR A 519 15.35 2.69 -14.94
CA TYR A 519 14.99 3.76 -14.01
C TYR A 519 13.58 3.58 -13.43
N SER A 520 12.62 3.19 -14.27
CA SER A 520 11.22 2.98 -13.86
C SER A 520 10.97 1.64 -13.14
N LEU A 521 11.92 0.71 -13.17
CA LEU A 521 11.86 -0.59 -12.48
C LEU A 521 12.38 -0.52 -11.04
N ILE A 522 13.35 0.34 -10.75
CA ILE A 522 13.93 0.50 -9.40
C ILE A 522 12.86 0.77 -8.32
N PRO A 523 11.83 1.62 -8.56
CA PRO A 523 10.75 1.84 -7.59
C PRO A 523 9.77 0.66 -7.43
N LYS A 524 9.74 -0.31 -8.37
CA LYS A 524 8.75 -1.41 -8.38
C LYS A 524 9.22 -2.68 -7.68
N VAL A 525 10.53 -2.83 -7.45
CA VAL A 525 11.09 -4.06 -6.85
C VAL A 525 10.78 -4.17 -5.36
N THR A 526 10.55 -3.06 -4.66
CA THR A 526 10.26 -3.04 -3.22
C THR A 526 8.77 -3.22 -2.86
N GLY A 527 7.87 -3.22 -3.85
CA GLY A 527 6.41 -3.25 -3.66
C GLY A 527 5.70 -4.55 -4.05
N ARG A 528 6.41 -5.67 -4.29
CA ARG A 528 5.74 -6.94 -4.65
C ARG A 528 5.05 -7.57 -3.44
N HIS A 529 3.86 -7.08 -3.13
CA HIS A 529 2.76 -7.99 -2.87
C HIS A 529 2.12 -8.33 -4.21
N VAL A 530 2.11 -9.62 -4.51
CA VAL A 530 1.50 -10.21 -5.70
C VAL A 530 0.01 -9.85 -5.72
N MET A 531 -0.33 -8.72 -6.32
CA MET A 531 -1.60 -8.58 -7.00
C MET A 531 -1.35 -9.14 -8.41
N PRO A 532 -2.00 -10.27 -8.78
CA PRO A 532 -1.88 -10.75 -10.15
C PRO A 532 -2.35 -9.62 -11.05
N SER A 533 -1.47 -9.21 -11.97
CA SER A 533 -1.87 -8.37 -13.09
C SER A 533 -3.10 -9.03 -13.69
N ARG A 534 -4.25 -8.36 -13.64
CA ARG A 534 -5.37 -8.72 -14.50
C ARG A 534 -4.92 -8.43 -15.94
N ARG A 535 -4.12 -9.33 -16.51
CA ARG A 535 -4.20 -9.66 -17.93
C ARG A 535 -5.54 -10.34 -18.06
N VAL A 536 -6.57 -9.52 -18.23
CA VAL A 536 -7.81 -10.02 -18.82
C VAL A 536 -7.43 -10.34 -20.26
N GLN A 537 -7.12 -11.61 -20.51
CA GLN A 537 -7.18 -12.16 -21.84
C GLN A 537 -8.65 -12.07 -22.27
N TRP A 538 -8.91 -11.20 -23.23
CA TRP A 538 -9.96 -11.42 -24.22
C TRP A 538 -9.27 -11.69 -25.55
#